data_AF-A0A9D6SCJ4-F1
#
_entry.id   AF-A0A9D6SCJ4-F1
#
_cell.length_a   1.000
_cell.length_b   1.000
_cell.length_c   1.000
_cell.angle_alpha   90.00
_cell.angle_beta   90.00
_cell.angle_gamma   90.00
#
_symmetry.space_group_name_H-M   'P 1'
#
loop_
_entity.id
_entity.type
_entity.pdbx_description
1 polymer ?
#
loop_
_entity_poly.entity_id
_entity_poly.type
_entity_poly.pdbx_seq_one_letter_code
_entity_poly.pdbx_strand_id
1 'polypeptide(L)'
;MQSGQGEGGEARRRYVPAVGPGLNRLLAVVFGLFALLGVNSVYLISITLFEAAARRTYQNYFYQFMFLFHLVLGVALVLPVVVFGALHIRNAWDRPNRRAVRAGLALFTTALLVIGSGLVLTRLEGILEVKDPALRSAAYWVHLLAPLAVVWLFVLHRLAGPRIHWRIGAAWTGVAAGFALVMVGLHAQDPRRWNVAGPKSGERYFYPSLARTATGDFIPERVLGYDDYCKQCHADNHRTWAHSMHRFSSFNNPAYLFSVLETRRVVHARDGTVQASRFCAGCHDPVPFFGGAFDDPRFDDPDYDLAKDPTAQAGITCTACHAITHLNSRRGNADYTIEEPIHYPFTFSDSRFLQWVNRQLVRSKPAFHKKTFLKDLHKTPEFCATCHKVHLPEEVNAYKWLRGQNHYDTYQLSGVSGHGVESFYYPPKATHKCAGCHMPLDPSEEFGARDFDGTGVRKVHNHQFTAANTAVPHLVGMPEWVNAAHRKFLEGVMRVDLFGVRVGGTIDGRLAAPLRPEVPALRPGGRYLLEAVVRTVKIGHPFTQGTADSNEVWVEVRAASGGRV
;
A
#
# COMPACT_ATOMS: atom_id res chain seq x y z
N MET A 1 101.46 25.77 -2.21
CA MET A 1 100.93 24.51 -2.77
C MET A 1 100.06 23.89 -1.67
N GLN A 2 98.83 23.47 -2.00
CA GLN A 2 97.74 23.08 -1.08
C GLN A 2 97.13 24.27 -0.30
N SER A 3 95.82 24.38 -0.06
CA SER A 3 94.74 23.40 0.00
C SER A 3 93.39 24.09 -0.27
N GLY A 4 92.46 23.39 -0.92
CA GLY A 4 91.10 23.86 -1.15
C GLY A 4 90.15 23.68 0.04
N GLN A 5 89.01 24.35 -0.08
CA GLN A 5 87.71 24.09 0.55
C GLN A 5 86.68 24.54 -0.51
N GLY A 6 85.69 23.78 -0.97
CA GLY A 6 84.89 22.76 -0.30
C GLY A 6 83.43 23.22 -0.27
N GLU A 7 82.83 23.51 -1.44
CA GLU A 7 81.40 23.86 -1.52
C GLU A 7 80.55 22.58 -1.48
N GLY A 8 79.88 22.36 -0.35
CA GLY A 8 78.85 21.35 -0.20
C GLY A 8 77.58 21.74 -0.94
N GLY A 9 77.33 21.13 -2.10
CA GLY A 9 76.07 21.25 -2.82
C GLY A 9 74.93 20.54 -2.08
N GLU A 10 73.93 21.30 -1.65
CA GLU A 10 72.65 20.73 -1.20
C GLU A 10 71.99 19.91 -2.32
N ALA A 11 71.80 18.63 -2.07
CA ALA A 11 71.08 17.73 -2.96
C ALA A 11 69.63 18.21 -3.14
N ARG A 12 69.31 18.77 -4.33
CA ARG A 12 67.93 19.10 -4.74
C ARG A 12 67.04 17.85 -4.61
N ARG A 13 66.18 17.82 -3.58
CA ARG A 13 65.16 16.77 -3.39
C ARG A 13 64.32 16.64 -4.67
N ARG A 14 64.42 15.48 -5.34
CA ARG A 14 63.66 15.15 -6.55
C ARG A 14 62.16 15.28 -6.27
N TYR A 15 61.46 16.12 -7.02
CA TYR A 15 60.01 16.30 -6.87
C TYR A 15 59.29 14.99 -7.22
N VAL A 16 58.69 14.35 -6.22
CA VAL A 16 57.80 13.19 -6.42
C VAL A 16 56.36 13.71 -6.38
N PRO A 17 55.54 13.49 -7.42
CA PRO A 17 54.13 13.87 -7.41
C PRO A 17 53.36 13.15 -6.28
N ALA A 18 52.42 13.84 -5.64
CA ALA A 18 51.57 13.23 -4.59
C ALA A 18 50.62 12.14 -5.15
N VAL A 19 50.36 12.19 -6.47
CA VAL A 19 49.59 11.20 -7.21
C VAL A 19 50.52 10.52 -8.20
N GLY A 20 51.00 9.31 -7.86
CA GLY A 20 51.80 8.49 -8.75
C GLY A 20 50.97 7.82 -9.87
N PRO A 21 51.61 7.10 -10.81
CA PRO A 21 50.92 6.50 -11.96
C PRO A 21 49.76 5.56 -11.60
N GLY A 22 49.95 4.71 -10.57
CA GLY A 22 48.90 3.82 -10.07
C GLY A 22 47.75 4.57 -9.39
N LEU A 23 48.07 5.59 -8.58
CA LEU A 23 47.06 6.42 -7.91
C LEU A 23 46.29 7.30 -8.92
N ASN A 24 46.91 7.66 -10.04
CA ASN A 24 46.27 8.39 -11.12
C ASN A 24 45.20 7.55 -11.84
N ARG A 25 45.44 6.25 -12.04
CA ARG A 25 44.44 5.32 -12.58
C ARG A 25 43.25 5.18 -11.61
N LEU A 26 43.52 5.03 -10.32
CA LEU A 26 42.47 4.96 -9.30
C LEU A 26 41.66 6.26 -9.24
N LEU A 27 42.32 7.42 -9.33
CA LEU A 27 41.67 8.72 -9.40
C LEU A 27 40.76 8.84 -10.63
N ALA A 28 41.18 8.34 -11.78
CA ALA A 28 40.34 8.32 -12.98
C ALA A 28 39.08 7.45 -12.78
N VAL A 29 39.20 6.31 -12.10
CA VAL A 29 38.04 5.47 -11.71
C VAL A 29 37.11 6.22 -10.76
N VAL A 30 37.65 6.87 -9.73
CA VAL A 30 36.87 7.69 -8.78
C VAL A 30 36.12 8.80 -9.52
N PHE A 31 36.77 9.53 -10.43
CA PHE A 31 36.11 10.57 -11.22
C PHE A 31 35.05 10.03 -12.18
N GLY A 32 35.29 8.90 -12.84
CA GLY A 32 34.31 8.28 -13.72
C GLY A 32 33.05 7.86 -12.97
N LEU A 33 33.21 7.18 -11.84
CA LEU A 33 32.08 6.78 -10.98
C LEU A 33 31.34 7.99 -10.40
N PHE A 34 32.07 9.00 -9.92
CA PHE A 34 31.47 10.23 -9.41
C PHE A 34 30.70 11.01 -10.49
N ALA A 35 31.22 11.07 -11.72
CA ALA A 35 30.54 11.73 -12.83
C ALA A 35 29.22 11.03 -13.18
N LEU A 36 29.22 9.70 -13.28
CA LEU A 36 28.00 8.92 -13.53
C LEU A 36 26.99 9.08 -12.39
N LEU A 37 27.45 9.01 -11.14
CA LEU A 37 26.61 9.23 -9.96
C LEU A 37 26.03 10.64 -9.95
N GLY A 38 26.81 11.65 -10.33
CA GLY A 38 26.38 13.05 -10.42
C GLY A 38 25.26 13.25 -11.44
N VAL A 39 25.42 12.75 -12.67
CA VAL A 39 24.38 12.82 -13.72
C VAL A 39 23.11 12.09 -13.28
N ASN A 40 23.26 10.90 -12.71
CA ASN A 40 22.14 10.14 -12.18
C ASN A 40 21.43 10.87 -11.02
N SER A 41 22.18 11.49 -10.11
CA SER A 41 21.63 12.26 -8.99
C SER A 41 20.83 13.48 -9.48
N VAL A 42 21.34 14.19 -10.48
CA VAL A 42 20.62 15.30 -11.12
C VAL A 42 19.29 14.82 -11.66
N TYR A 43 19.26 13.72 -12.41
CA TYR A 43 18.01 13.13 -12.89
C TYR A 43 17.02 12.80 -11.76
N LEU A 44 17.48 12.10 -10.71
CA LEU A 44 16.61 11.70 -9.60
C LEU A 44 16.03 12.91 -8.85
N ILE A 45 16.83 13.96 -8.65
CA ILE A 45 16.40 15.21 -8.03
C ILE A 45 15.45 15.97 -8.96
N SER A 46 15.74 16.07 -10.26
CA SER A 46 14.86 16.72 -11.23
C SER A 46 13.47 16.12 -11.22
N ILE A 47 13.34 14.79 -11.27
CA ILE A 47 12.04 14.11 -11.17
C ILE A 47 11.35 14.44 -9.84
N THR A 48 12.09 14.40 -8.73
CA THR A 48 11.54 14.73 -7.40
C THR A 48 11.01 16.17 -7.32
N LEU A 49 11.73 17.14 -7.90
CA LEU A 49 11.31 18.54 -7.97
C LEU A 49 10.09 18.73 -8.89
N PHE A 50 10.07 18.08 -10.05
CA PHE A 50 8.92 18.10 -10.96
C PHE A 50 7.66 17.50 -10.33
N GLU A 51 7.79 16.41 -9.58
CA GLU A 51 6.66 15.83 -8.83
C GLU A 51 6.13 16.80 -7.76
N ALA A 52 7.03 17.45 -7.03
CA ALA A 52 6.65 18.43 -6.00
C ALA A 52 5.91 19.63 -6.62
N ALA A 53 6.37 20.12 -7.78
CA ALA A 53 5.74 21.23 -8.49
C ALA A 53 4.38 20.83 -9.11
N ALA A 54 4.29 19.68 -9.78
CA ALA A 54 3.10 19.27 -10.50
C ALA A 54 2.05 18.57 -9.62
N ARG A 55 2.40 18.19 -8.39
CA ARG A 55 1.59 17.33 -7.50
C ARG A 55 1.14 16.02 -8.15
N ARG A 56 1.95 15.48 -9.07
CA ARG A 56 1.72 14.20 -9.78
C ARG A 56 2.90 13.26 -9.55
N THR A 57 2.71 11.97 -9.82
CA THR A 57 3.80 10.98 -9.78
C THR A 57 4.43 10.89 -11.17
N TYR A 58 5.74 11.12 -11.24
CA TYR A 58 6.59 10.91 -12.42
C TYR A 58 7.63 9.81 -12.19
N GLN A 59 7.79 9.31 -10.96
CA GLN A 59 8.58 8.12 -10.69
C GLN A 59 7.96 6.89 -11.40
N ASN A 60 8.48 6.56 -12.56
CA ASN A 60 8.02 5.46 -13.41
C ASN A 60 8.98 4.27 -13.37
N TYR A 61 8.76 3.30 -14.26
CA TYR A 61 9.61 2.11 -14.36
C TYR A 61 11.10 2.45 -14.53
N PHE A 62 11.45 3.37 -15.45
CA PHE A 62 12.82 3.80 -15.69
C PHE A 62 13.45 4.49 -14.46
N TYR A 63 12.67 5.32 -13.74
CA TYR A 63 13.12 5.92 -12.48
C TYR A 63 13.60 4.86 -11.48
N GLN A 64 12.89 3.73 -11.34
CA GLN A 64 13.28 2.71 -10.38
C GLN A 64 14.62 2.04 -10.74
N PHE A 65 14.91 1.85 -12.03
CA PHE A 65 16.23 1.38 -12.47
C PHE A 65 17.32 2.41 -12.27
N MET A 66 17.03 3.70 -12.48
CA MET A 66 17.98 4.77 -12.20
C MET A 66 18.26 4.91 -10.70
N PHE A 67 17.27 4.63 -9.86
CA PHE A 67 17.48 4.57 -8.42
C PHE A 67 18.34 3.36 -8.03
N LEU A 68 18.10 2.18 -8.61
CA LEU A 68 18.99 1.03 -8.43
C LEU A 68 20.43 1.33 -8.88
N PHE A 69 20.58 1.96 -10.05
CA PHE A 69 21.88 2.38 -10.57
C PHE A 69 22.60 3.32 -9.61
N HIS A 70 21.89 4.26 -8.99
CA HIS A 70 22.43 5.13 -7.94
C HIS A 70 23.03 4.33 -6.78
N LEU A 71 22.29 3.34 -6.27
CA LEU A 71 22.72 2.52 -5.15
C LEU A 71 23.95 1.67 -5.52
N VAL A 72 23.94 1.03 -6.69
CA VAL A 72 25.04 0.21 -7.18
C VAL A 72 26.31 1.05 -7.37
N LEU A 73 26.20 2.21 -8.02
CA LEU A 73 27.34 3.12 -8.18
C LEU A 73 27.84 3.67 -6.84
N GLY A 74 26.93 4.01 -5.93
CA GLY A 74 27.27 4.48 -4.60
C GLY A 74 28.09 3.47 -3.82
N VAL A 75 27.67 2.19 -3.82
CA VAL A 75 28.41 1.09 -3.19
C VAL A 75 29.75 0.85 -3.90
N ALA A 76 29.77 0.83 -5.23
CA ALA A 76 30.99 0.66 -6.01
C ALA A 76 32.02 1.78 -5.78
N LEU A 77 31.58 2.98 -5.43
CA LEU A 77 32.42 4.15 -5.15
C LEU A 77 33.09 4.09 -3.77
N VAL A 78 32.54 3.34 -2.80
CA VAL A 78 33.03 3.30 -1.41
C VAL A 78 34.50 2.91 -1.34
N LEU A 79 34.86 1.73 -1.87
CA LEU A 79 36.22 1.20 -1.76
C LEU A 79 37.24 2.08 -2.52
N PRO A 80 37.01 2.48 -3.78
CA PRO A 80 37.91 3.39 -4.49
C PRO A 80 38.16 4.70 -3.76
N VAL A 81 37.12 5.35 -3.20
CA VAL A 81 37.27 6.62 -2.47
C VAL A 81 38.06 6.43 -1.19
N VAL A 82 37.76 5.39 -0.40
CA VAL A 82 38.46 5.11 0.86
C VAL A 82 39.94 4.79 0.60
N VAL A 83 40.23 3.91 -0.36
CA VAL A 83 41.61 3.53 -0.70
C VAL A 83 42.37 4.71 -1.28
N PHE A 84 41.78 5.46 -2.23
CA PHE A 84 42.41 6.64 -2.80
C PHE A 84 42.70 7.68 -1.72
N GLY A 85 41.72 8.00 -0.88
CA GLY A 85 41.85 9.00 0.17
C GLY A 85 42.94 8.62 1.18
N ALA A 86 42.95 7.38 1.67
CA ALA A 86 43.95 6.91 2.62
C ALA A 86 45.38 6.95 2.05
N LEU A 87 45.58 6.44 0.83
CA LEU A 87 46.88 6.45 0.16
C LEU A 87 47.33 7.87 -0.19
N HIS A 88 46.40 8.73 -0.64
CA HIS A 88 46.70 10.10 -0.97
C HIS A 88 47.09 10.93 0.26
N ILE A 89 46.36 10.78 1.37
CA ILE A 89 46.69 11.42 2.65
C ILE A 89 48.08 10.99 3.11
N ARG A 90 48.38 9.68 3.08
CA ARG A 90 49.72 9.16 3.44
C ARG A 90 50.84 9.81 2.61
N ASN A 91 50.63 10.01 1.31
CA ASN A 91 51.62 10.61 0.42
C ASN A 91 51.74 12.15 0.54
N ALA A 92 50.73 12.80 1.11
CA ALA A 92 50.59 14.25 1.15
C ALA A 92 50.72 14.86 2.55
N TRP A 93 50.70 14.05 3.62
CA TRP A 93 50.68 14.51 5.02
C TRP A 93 51.83 15.47 5.38
N ASP A 94 53.04 15.15 4.92
CA ASP A 94 54.26 15.92 5.24
C ASP A 94 54.54 17.06 4.24
N ARG A 95 53.58 17.38 3.37
CA ARG A 95 53.77 18.46 2.38
C ARG A 95 53.72 19.84 3.04
N PRO A 96 54.54 20.80 2.58
CA PRO A 96 54.65 22.13 3.20
C PRO A 96 53.38 22.99 3.05
N ASN A 97 52.56 22.74 2.02
CA ASN A 97 51.29 23.45 1.84
C ASN A 97 50.20 22.91 2.78
N ARG A 98 50.23 23.36 4.04
CA ARG A 98 49.27 22.95 5.08
C ARG A 98 47.81 23.29 4.73
N ARG A 99 47.56 24.34 3.95
CA ARG A 99 46.20 24.70 3.50
C ARG A 99 45.62 23.63 2.57
N ALA A 100 46.41 23.15 1.60
CA ALA A 100 46.00 22.08 0.69
C ALA A 100 45.75 20.75 1.43
N VAL A 101 46.60 20.42 2.42
CA VAL A 101 46.42 19.23 3.26
C VAL A 101 45.12 19.30 4.07
N ARG A 102 44.85 20.43 4.75
CA ARG A 102 43.59 20.62 5.50
C ARG A 102 42.35 20.55 4.60
N ALA A 103 42.39 21.17 3.42
CA ALA A 103 41.32 21.08 2.44
C ALA A 103 41.09 19.64 1.94
N GLY A 104 42.17 18.87 1.74
CA GLY A 104 42.11 17.46 1.36
C GLY A 104 41.51 16.57 2.46
N LEU A 105 41.87 16.81 3.73
CA LEU A 105 41.26 16.11 4.87
C LEU A 105 39.77 16.44 5.00
N ALA A 106 39.40 17.72 4.89
CA ALA A 106 38.00 18.14 4.91
C ALA A 106 37.19 17.53 3.77
N LEU A 107 37.76 17.49 2.56
CA LEU A 107 37.15 16.83 1.40
C LEU A 107 36.95 15.33 1.67
N PHE A 108 37.96 14.64 2.17
CA PHE A 108 37.88 13.20 2.43
C PHE A 108 36.84 12.88 3.52
N THR A 109 36.86 13.61 4.64
CA THR A 109 35.85 13.48 5.70
C THR A 109 34.45 13.74 5.17
N THR A 110 34.25 14.77 4.35
CA THR A 110 32.94 15.07 3.76
C THR A 110 32.49 13.98 2.80
N ALA A 111 33.41 13.40 2.01
CA ALA A 111 33.10 12.24 1.15
C ALA A 111 32.70 11.01 1.98
N LEU A 112 33.35 10.76 3.13
CA LEU A 112 32.94 9.71 4.06
C LEU A 112 31.55 9.98 4.66
N LEU A 113 31.19 11.24 4.93
CA LEU A 113 29.83 11.59 5.37
C LEU A 113 28.79 11.32 4.28
N VAL A 114 29.08 11.61 3.01
CA VAL A 114 28.19 11.27 1.88
C VAL A 114 27.99 9.74 1.79
N ILE A 115 29.06 8.96 1.88
CA ILE A 115 29.00 7.50 1.88
C ILE A 115 28.20 6.98 3.08
N GLY A 116 28.54 7.43 4.29
CA GLY A 116 27.88 6.99 5.53
C GLY A 116 26.39 7.32 5.54
N SER A 117 26.02 8.54 5.14
CA SER A 117 24.61 8.93 5.01
C SER A 117 23.88 8.11 3.94
N GLY A 118 24.53 7.78 2.82
CA GLY A 118 23.97 6.90 1.79
C GLY A 118 23.70 5.49 2.34
N LEU A 119 24.67 4.90 3.03
CA LEU A 119 24.53 3.58 3.66
C LEU A 119 23.39 3.56 4.70
N VAL A 120 23.26 4.60 5.53
CA VAL A 120 22.13 4.75 6.48
C VAL A 120 20.79 4.77 5.75
N LEU A 121 20.70 5.43 4.61
CA LEU A 121 19.45 5.54 3.83
C LEU A 121 19.10 4.24 3.08
N THR A 122 20.08 3.39 2.75
CA THR A 122 19.82 2.11 2.05
C THR A 122 19.06 1.07 2.88
N ARG A 123 19.09 1.18 4.22
CA ARG A 123 18.34 0.30 5.13
C ARG A 123 18.56 -1.19 4.85
N LEU A 124 19.83 -1.59 4.73
CA LEU A 124 20.22 -2.96 4.38
C LEU A 124 19.64 -3.95 5.40
N GLU A 125 18.77 -4.82 4.88
CA GLU A 125 18.13 -5.90 5.63
C GLU A 125 19.16 -6.73 6.41
N GLY A 126 18.95 -6.85 7.72
CA GLY A 126 19.80 -7.64 8.62
C GLY A 126 21.15 -7.00 9.00
N ILE A 127 21.47 -5.80 8.48
CA ILE A 127 22.74 -5.12 8.78
C ILE A 127 22.49 -3.75 9.44
N LEU A 128 21.69 -2.89 8.80
CA LEU A 128 21.48 -1.51 9.22
C LEU A 128 20.06 -1.06 8.91
N GLU A 129 19.15 -1.15 9.89
CA GLU A 129 17.75 -0.77 9.72
C GLU A 129 17.37 0.44 10.58
N VAL A 130 17.66 1.65 10.08
CA VAL A 130 17.28 2.89 10.77
C VAL A 130 15.79 3.18 10.56
N LYS A 131 14.97 2.88 11.57
CA LYS A 131 13.52 3.13 11.59
C LYS A 131 13.14 4.54 12.07
N ASP A 132 13.96 5.17 12.90
CA ASP A 132 13.72 6.51 13.43
C ASP A 132 13.58 7.57 12.31
N PRO A 133 12.43 8.26 12.19
CA PRO A 133 12.21 9.32 11.21
C PRO A 133 13.20 10.48 11.35
N ALA A 134 13.60 10.86 12.57
CA ALA A 134 14.47 12.00 12.81
C ALA A 134 15.88 11.75 12.27
N LEU A 135 16.49 10.62 12.68
CA LEU A 135 17.80 10.21 12.19
C LEU A 135 17.82 10.04 10.66
N ARG A 136 16.75 9.47 10.08
CA ARG A 136 16.64 9.34 8.63
C ARG A 136 16.58 10.69 7.92
N SER A 137 15.81 11.64 8.47
CA SER A 137 15.70 12.99 7.91
C SER A 137 17.07 13.68 7.92
N ALA A 138 17.80 13.58 9.04
CA ALA A 138 19.16 14.11 9.14
C ALA A 138 20.10 13.48 8.10
N ALA A 139 20.10 12.15 7.97
CA ALA A 139 20.90 11.44 6.97
C ALA A 139 20.54 11.87 5.54
N TYR A 140 19.26 12.05 5.23
CA TYR A 140 18.79 12.55 3.93
C TYR A 140 19.34 13.93 3.61
N TRP A 141 19.26 14.89 4.54
CA TRP A 141 19.76 16.24 4.32
C TRP A 141 21.28 16.28 4.20
N VAL A 142 22.00 15.47 4.98
CA VAL A 142 23.45 15.30 4.83
C VAL A 142 23.77 14.74 3.44
N HIS A 143 23.09 13.68 3.01
CA HIS A 143 23.32 13.04 1.71
C HIS A 143 23.01 13.96 0.53
N LEU A 144 22.05 14.88 0.69
CA LEU A 144 21.68 15.86 -0.33
C LEU A 144 22.65 17.04 -0.40
N LEU A 145 23.09 17.58 0.74
CA LEU A 145 23.87 18.82 0.79
C LEU A 145 25.39 18.60 0.79
N ALA A 146 25.88 17.53 1.42
CA ALA A 146 27.32 17.24 1.50
C ALA A 146 27.99 17.06 0.12
N PRO A 147 27.35 16.54 -0.94
CA PRO A 147 27.95 16.51 -2.28
C PRO A 147 28.30 17.91 -2.82
N LEU A 148 27.51 18.95 -2.49
CA LEU A 148 27.83 20.33 -2.87
C LEU A 148 29.12 20.81 -2.17
N ALA A 149 29.27 20.45 -0.90
CA ALA A 149 30.50 20.71 -0.15
C ALA A 149 31.68 19.91 -0.70
N VAL A 150 31.51 18.65 -1.12
CA VAL A 150 32.55 17.85 -1.79
C VAL A 150 33.02 18.55 -3.06
N VAL A 151 32.11 19.01 -3.92
CA VAL A 151 32.46 19.75 -5.15
C VAL A 151 33.25 21.02 -4.82
N TRP A 152 32.77 21.82 -3.87
CA TRP A 152 33.43 23.05 -3.46
C TRP A 152 34.82 22.81 -2.85
N LEU A 153 34.93 21.87 -1.90
CA LEU A 153 36.19 21.51 -1.25
C LEU A 153 37.19 20.91 -2.24
N PHE A 154 36.71 20.17 -3.24
CA PHE A 154 37.56 19.66 -4.33
C PHE A 154 38.16 20.80 -5.16
N VAL A 155 37.36 21.82 -5.50
CA VAL A 155 37.86 23.03 -6.19
C VAL A 155 38.92 23.71 -5.33
N LEU A 156 38.64 23.97 -4.05
CA LEU A 156 39.60 24.59 -3.12
C LEU A 156 40.90 23.78 -2.97
N HIS A 157 40.78 22.46 -2.85
CA HIS A 157 41.94 21.55 -2.75
C HIS A 157 42.79 21.59 -4.02
N ARG A 158 42.16 21.75 -5.20
CA ARG A 158 42.84 21.75 -6.50
C ARG A 158 43.37 23.12 -6.94
N LEU A 159 42.88 24.23 -6.39
CA LEU A 159 43.44 25.57 -6.61
C LEU A 159 44.93 25.67 -6.21
N ALA A 160 45.42 24.75 -5.36
CA ALA A 160 46.83 24.61 -5.01
C ALA A 160 47.67 23.77 -6.00
N GLY A 161 47.07 23.27 -7.09
CA GLY A 161 47.69 22.42 -8.11
C GLY A 161 47.64 23.00 -9.53
N PRO A 162 47.91 22.19 -10.58
CA PRO A 162 47.89 22.63 -11.97
C PRO A 162 46.52 23.14 -12.44
N ARG A 163 46.51 24.12 -13.37
CA ARG A 163 45.29 24.75 -13.90
C ARG A 163 44.30 23.71 -14.46
N ILE A 164 43.00 23.94 -14.23
CA ILE A 164 41.93 23.09 -14.76
C ILE A 164 41.85 23.26 -16.29
N HIS A 165 41.94 22.15 -17.02
CA HIS A 165 41.79 22.14 -18.48
C HIS A 165 40.29 22.16 -18.84
N TRP A 166 39.72 23.36 -18.96
CA TRP A 166 38.29 23.58 -19.26
C TRP A 166 37.79 22.91 -20.55
N ARG A 167 38.66 22.63 -21.53
CA ARG A 167 38.31 21.89 -22.76
C ARG A 167 37.83 20.46 -22.46
N ILE A 168 38.41 19.80 -21.47
CA ILE A 168 37.97 18.47 -21.02
C ILE A 168 36.60 18.59 -20.34
N GLY A 169 36.40 19.66 -19.55
CA GLY A 169 35.10 19.97 -18.95
C GLY A 169 33.99 20.15 -19.99
N ALA A 170 34.24 20.92 -21.06
CA ALA A 170 33.28 21.13 -22.15
C ALA A 170 32.91 19.83 -22.88
N ALA A 171 33.89 18.94 -23.13
CA ALA A 171 33.63 17.63 -23.72
C ALA A 171 32.73 16.77 -22.81
N TRP A 172 32.98 16.76 -21.51
CA TRP A 172 32.13 16.06 -20.54
C TRP A 172 30.72 16.65 -20.44
N THR A 173 30.57 17.98 -20.57
CA THR A 173 29.24 18.61 -20.64
C THR A 173 28.46 18.13 -21.87
N GLY A 174 29.11 18.01 -23.03
CA GLY A 174 28.47 17.47 -24.24
C GLY A 174 28.00 16.03 -24.07
N VAL A 175 28.84 15.17 -23.48
CA VAL A 175 28.48 13.78 -23.17
C VAL A 175 27.33 13.71 -22.16
N ALA A 176 27.37 14.52 -21.11
CA ALA A 176 26.30 14.58 -20.11
C ALA A 176 24.97 15.05 -20.70
N ALA A 177 24.99 16.04 -21.60
CA ALA A 177 23.80 16.52 -22.30
C ALA A 177 23.21 15.44 -23.22
N GLY A 178 24.05 14.76 -24.00
CA GLY A 178 23.61 13.63 -24.85
C GLY A 178 23.02 12.48 -24.02
N PHE A 179 23.66 12.12 -22.91
CA PHE A 179 23.15 11.11 -22.00
C PHE A 179 21.81 11.53 -21.37
N ALA A 180 21.66 12.79 -20.95
CA ALA A 180 20.40 13.30 -20.43
C ALA A 180 19.25 13.21 -21.44
N LEU A 181 19.49 13.49 -22.74
CA LEU A 181 18.48 13.32 -23.79
C LEU A 181 18.04 11.86 -23.94
N VAL A 182 18.99 10.91 -23.90
CA VAL A 182 18.68 9.47 -23.90
C VAL A 182 17.85 9.08 -22.68
N MET A 183 18.21 9.58 -21.49
CA MET A 183 17.44 9.32 -20.26
C MET A 183 16.01 9.86 -20.35
N VAL A 184 15.79 11.02 -20.95
CA VAL A 184 14.44 11.58 -21.17
C VAL A 184 13.65 10.68 -22.13
N GLY A 185 14.27 10.23 -23.23
CA GLY A 185 13.64 9.30 -24.17
C GLY A 185 13.24 7.98 -23.50
N LEU A 186 14.12 7.38 -22.69
CA LEU A 186 13.83 6.16 -21.95
C LEU A 186 12.78 6.37 -20.85
N HIS A 187 12.77 7.54 -20.20
CA HIS A 187 11.76 7.90 -19.22
C HIS A 187 10.36 8.04 -19.85
N ALA A 188 10.26 8.46 -21.11
CA ALA A 188 8.96 8.57 -21.79
C ALA A 188 8.35 7.20 -22.16
N GLN A 189 9.13 6.12 -22.09
CA GLN A 189 8.69 4.77 -22.44
C GLN A 189 8.24 4.01 -21.19
N ASP A 190 7.14 3.25 -21.31
CA ASP A 190 6.68 2.30 -20.31
C ASP A 190 6.53 0.91 -20.95
N PRO A 191 7.51 0.00 -20.74
CA PRO A 191 7.48 -1.33 -21.32
C PRO A 191 6.25 -2.15 -20.97
N ARG A 192 5.57 -1.82 -19.87
CA ARG A 192 4.34 -2.51 -19.43
C ARG A 192 3.17 -2.26 -20.36
N ARG A 193 3.20 -1.18 -21.15
CA ARG A 193 2.17 -0.87 -22.15
C ARG A 193 2.38 -1.61 -23.47
N TRP A 194 3.49 -2.30 -23.64
CA TRP A 194 3.78 -3.03 -24.87
C TRP A 194 3.04 -4.36 -24.88
N ASN A 195 2.26 -4.61 -25.94
CA ASN A 195 1.53 -5.86 -26.15
C ASN A 195 0.56 -6.23 -25.02
N VAL A 196 -0.06 -5.24 -24.37
CA VAL A 196 -1.11 -5.49 -23.37
C VAL A 196 -2.34 -6.05 -24.07
N ALA A 197 -2.87 -7.14 -23.55
CA ALA A 197 -4.13 -7.71 -24.02
C ALA A 197 -5.29 -6.85 -23.50
N GLY A 198 -6.16 -6.42 -24.41
CA GLY A 198 -7.41 -5.74 -24.08
C GLY A 198 -8.63 -6.57 -24.49
N PRO A 199 -9.80 -6.34 -23.87
CA PRO A 199 -11.04 -6.93 -24.32
C PRO A 199 -11.40 -6.47 -25.75
N LYS A 200 -11.98 -7.36 -26.56
CA LYS A 200 -12.43 -7.04 -27.93
C LYS A 200 -13.44 -5.89 -27.98
N SER A 201 -14.26 -5.75 -26.94
CA SER A 201 -15.27 -4.69 -26.80
C SER A 201 -14.73 -3.41 -26.15
N GLY A 202 -13.42 -3.33 -25.86
CA GLY A 202 -12.82 -2.26 -25.07
C GLY A 202 -13.45 -2.15 -23.67
N GLU A 203 -13.52 -0.94 -23.13
CA GLU A 203 -14.09 -0.65 -21.81
C GLU A 203 -15.51 -1.21 -21.58
N ARG A 204 -16.30 -1.43 -22.65
CA ARG A 204 -17.63 -2.04 -22.54
C ARG A 204 -17.61 -3.46 -21.98
N TYR A 205 -16.45 -4.12 -21.97
CA TYR A 205 -16.31 -5.41 -21.30
C TYR A 205 -16.69 -5.33 -19.83
N PHE A 206 -16.32 -4.26 -19.12
CA PHE A 206 -16.55 -4.19 -17.68
C PHE A 206 -18.04 -3.97 -17.32
N TYR A 207 -18.86 -3.58 -18.29
CA TYR A 207 -20.29 -3.39 -18.10
C TYR A 207 -21.04 -4.74 -17.93
N PRO A 208 -22.04 -4.86 -17.02
CA PRO A 208 -22.74 -3.80 -16.25
C PRO A 208 -22.15 -3.43 -14.88
N SER A 209 -20.97 -3.96 -14.51
CA SER A 209 -20.21 -3.33 -13.43
C SER A 209 -19.79 -1.92 -13.87
N LEU A 210 -19.70 -0.99 -12.92
CA LEU A 210 -19.21 0.36 -13.19
C LEU A 210 -17.69 0.47 -13.04
N ALA A 211 -17.01 -0.64 -12.74
CA ALA A 211 -15.57 -0.69 -12.62
C ALA A 211 -14.88 -0.44 -13.96
N ARG A 212 -13.69 0.16 -13.92
CA ARG A 212 -12.88 0.47 -15.11
C ARG A 212 -11.41 0.25 -14.85
N THR A 213 -10.68 -0.12 -15.88
CA THR A 213 -9.21 -0.03 -15.87
C THR A 213 -8.79 1.32 -16.45
N ALA A 214 -7.66 1.86 -15.99
CA ALA A 214 -7.16 3.18 -16.43
C ALA A 214 -6.84 3.25 -17.95
N THR A 215 -6.68 2.10 -18.60
CA THR A 215 -6.39 2.00 -20.05
C THR A 215 -7.54 1.43 -20.87
N GLY A 216 -8.54 0.84 -20.22
CA GLY A 216 -9.56 0.00 -20.87
C GLY A 216 -9.09 -1.42 -21.22
N ASP A 217 -7.80 -1.73 -21.01
CA ASP A 217 -7.22 -3.06 -21.22
C ASP A 217 -7.27 -3.92 -19.97
N PHE A 218 -6.91 -5.20 -20.10
CA PHE A 218 -6.76 -6.10 -18.96
C PHE A 218 -5.50 -5.79 -18.15
N ILE A 219 -5.55 -6.09 -16.86
CA ILE A 219 -4.40 -6.05 -15.95
C ILE A 219 -3.93 -7.50 -15.77
N PRO A 220 -2.62 -7.80 -15.94
CA PRO A 220 -2.13 -9.17 -15.80
C PRO A 220 -2.52 -9.80 -14.46
N GLU A 221 -3.08 -11.02 -14.49
CA GLU A 221 -3.56 -11.74 -13.31
C GLU A 221 -2.47 -11.88 -12.24
N ARG A 222 -1.23 -12.18 -12.67
CA ARG A 222 -0.06 -12.26 -11.78
C ARG A 222 0.21 -10.98 -11.00
N VAL A 223 -0.22 -9.82 -11.49
CA VAL A 223 -0.06 -8.52 -10.81
C VAL A 223 -1.15 -8.36 -9.76
N LEU A 224 -2.39 -8.71 -10.10
CA LEU A 224 -3.53 -8.63 -9.19
C LEU A 224 -3.47 -9.67 -8.08
N GLY A 225 -3.00 -10.88 -8.36
CA GLY A 225 -3.02 -12.03 -7.44
C GLY A 225 -1.79 -12.21 -6.54
N TYR A 226 -0.83 -11.29 -6.52
CA TYR A 226 0.48 -11.54 -5.88
C TYR A 226 0.55 -11.20 -4.38
N ASP A 227 -0.38 -11.71 -3.58
CA ASP A 227 -0.46 -11.39 -2.15
C ASP A 227 0.74 -11.90 -1.33
N ASP A 228 1.36 -13.01 -1.75
CA ASP A 228 2.56 -13.55 -1.11
C ASP A 228 3.75 -12.56 -1.18
N TYR A 229 3.79 -11.69 -2.19
CA TYR A 229 4.78 -10.61 -2.25
C TYR A 229 4.55 -9.58 -1.14
N CYS A 230 3.29 -9.18 -0.93
CA CYS A 230 2.91 -8.26 0.14
C CYS A 230 3.22 -8.86 1.52
N LYS A 231 2.92 -10.15 1.72
CA LYS A 231 3.15 -10.91 2.96
C LYS A 231 4.60 -10.87 3.46
N GLN A 232 5.59 -10.73 2.57
CA GLN A 232 7.00 -10.66 2.95
C GLN A 232 7.31 -9.47 3.87
N CYS A 233 6.55 -8.38 3.77
CA CYS A 233 6.69 -7.19 4.62
C CYS A 233 5.45 -6.92 5.50
N HIS A 234 4.31 -7.53 5.16
CA HIS A 234 3.00 -7.29 5.77
C HIS A 234 2.32 -8.58 6.26
N ALA A 235 3.04 -9.36 7.08
CA ALA A 235 2.60 -10.67 7.55
C ALA A 235 1.39 -10.64 8.50
N ASP A 236 1.28 -9.67 9.40
CA ASP A 236 0.15 -9.47 10.31
C ASP A 236 -1.11 -9.04 9.55
N ASN A 237 -0.97 -8.07 8.63
CA ASN A 237 -2.07 -7.65 7.77
C ASN A 237 -2.54 -8.82 6.89
N HIS A 238 -1.62 -9.53 6.26
CA HIS A 238 -1.93 -10.71 5.45
C HIS A 238 -2.60 -11.79 6.29
N ARG A 239 -2.13 -12.07 7.52
CA ARG A 239 -2.73 -13.07 8.40
C ARG A 239 -4.20 -12.79 8.67
N THR A 240 -4.56 -11.54 8.94
CA THR A 240 -5.97 -11.16 9.19
C THR A 240 -6.80 -11.12 7.91
N TRP A 241 -6.25 -10.59 6.82
CA TRP A 241 -6.88 -10.61 5.49
C TRP A 241 -7.17 -12.02 4.98
N ALA A 242 -6.25 -12.97 5.18
CA ALA A 242 -6.38 -14.35 4.72
C ALA A 242 -7.60 -15.08 5.31
N HIS A 243 -8.17 -14.57 6.41
CA HIS A 243 -9.39 -15.09 7.05
C HIS A 243 -10.56 -14.09 6.97
N SER A 244 -10.49 -13.12 6.05
CA SER A 244 -11.54 -12.14 5.84
C SER A 244 -12.52 -12.56 4.76
N MET A 245 -13.70 -11.93 4.76
CA MET A 245 -14.66 -12.13 3.67
C MET A 245 -14.26 -11.43 2.36
N HIS A 246 -13.26 -10.55 2.39
CA HIS A 246 -12.66 -10.02 1.17
C HIS A 246 -11.77 -11.06 0.49
N ARG A 247 -10.96 -11.83 1.25
CA ARG A 247 -10.25 -12.99 0.70
C ARG A 247 -11.21 -14.06 0.19
N PHE A 248 -12.33 -14.24 0.89
CA PHE A 248 -13.39 -15.19 0.54
C PHE A 248 -14.56 -14.50 -0.18
N SER A 249 -14.26 -13.62 -1.14
CA SER A 249 -15.29 -12.90 -1.91
C SER A 249 -15.65 -13.60 -3.23
N SER A 250 -14.80 -14.48 -3.74
CA SER A 250 -14.90 -15.07 -5.09
C SER A 250 -15.42 -16.51 -5.00
N PHE A 251 -15.15 -17.34 -6.01
CA PHE A 251 -15.58 -18.74 -6.11
C PHE A 251 -15.12 -19.63 -4.94
N ASN A 252 -14.20 -19.13 -4.11
CA ASN A 252 -13.75 -19.75 -2.85
C ASN A 252 -14.74 -19.65 -1.68
N ASN A 253 -15.85 -18.94 -1.84
CA ASN A 253 -16.91 -18.83 -0.84
C ASN A 253 -18.12 -19.67 -1.26
N PRO A 254 -18.50 -20.72 -0.50
CA PRO A 254 -19.57 -21.63 -0.89
C PRO A 254 -20.92 -20.95 -1.17
N ALA A 255 -21.27 -19.92 -0.40
CA ALA A 255 -22.53 -19.20 -0.58
C ALA A 255 -22.50 -18.32 -1.84
N TYR A 256 -21.37 -17.66 -2.10
CA TYR A 256 -21.21 -16.85 -3.32
C TYR A 256 -21.09 -17.73 -4.57
N LEU A 257 -20.33 -18.83 -4.49
CA LEU A 257 -20.15 -19.80 -5.56
C LEU A 257 -21.49 -20.29 -6.10
N PHE A 258 -22.39 -20.69 -5.20
CA PHE A 258 -23.76 -21.05 -5.56
C PHE A 258 -24.48 -19.93 -6.31
N SER A 259 -24.48 -18.71 -5.74
CA SER A 259 -25.20 -17.57 -6.31
C SER A 259 -24.65 -17.12 -7.66
N VAL A 260 -23.33 -17.08 -7.84
CA VAL A 260 -22.70 -16.61 -9.09
C VAL A 260 -22.88 -17.63 -10.20
N LEU A 261 -22.73 -18.93 -9.93
CA LEU A 261 -22.98 -19.99 -10.92
C LEU A 261 -24.44 -20.03 -11.34
N GLU A 262 -25.38 -19.92 -10.39
CA GLU A 262 -26.80 -19.87 -10.71
C GLU A 262 -27.14 -18.61 -11.52
N THR A 263 -26.59 -17.45 -11.15
CA THR A 263 -26.74 -16.21 -11.92
C THR A 263 -26.24 -16.40 -13.34
N ARG A 264 -25.02 -16.93 -13.52
CA ARG A 264 -24.42 -17.19 -14.84
C ARG A 264 -25.29 -18.13 -15.68
N ARG A 265 -25.78 -19.22 -15.09
CA ARG A 265 -26.70 -20.17 -15.75
C ARG A 265 -27.99 -19.50 -16.22
N VAL A 266 -28.65 -18.74 -15.34
CA VAL A 266 -29.93 -18.07 -15.63
C VAL A 266 -29.76 -16.97 -16.68
N VAL A 267 -28.74 -16.12 -16.57
CA VAL A 267 -28.52 -15.05 -17.55
C VAL A 267 -28.03 -15.60 -18.89
N HIS A 268 -27.25 -16.68 -18.90
CA HIS A 268 -26.88 -17.36 -20.14
C HIS A 268 -28.11 -17.94 -20.84
N ALA A 269 -29.01 -18.60 -20.11
CA ALA A 269 -30.26 -19.10 -20.66
C ALA A 269 -31.18 -17.97 -21.19
N ARG A 270 -31.14 -16.78 -20.58
CA ARG A 270 -31.94 -15.61 -20.98
C ARG A 270 -31.34 -14.88 -22.19
N ASP A 271 -30.03 -14.63 -22.18
CA ASP A 271 -29.37 -13.66 -23.05
C ASP A 271 -28.36 -14.30 -24.02
N GLY A 272 -28.08 -15.60 -23.88
CA GLY A 272 -27.04 -16.30 -24.63
C GLY A 272 -25.60 -15.96 -24.22
N THR A 273 -25.42 -15.16 -23.15
CA THR A 273 -24.10 -14.73 -22.65
C THR A 273 -24.10 -14.64 -21.13
N VAL A 274 -22.92 -14.67 -20.50
CA VAL A 274 -22.76 -14.45 -19.05
C VAL A 274 -22.54 -12.98 -18.69
N GLN A 275 -22.63 -12.04 -19.64
CA GLN A 275 -22.23 -10.65 -19.45
C GLN A 275 -22.90 -9.99 -18.24
N ALA A 276 -24.19 -10.23 -18.01
CA ALA A 276 -24.91 -9.65 -16.87
C ALA A 276 -24.29 -10.03 -15.52
N SER A 277 -23.63 -11.20 -15.40
CA SER A 277 -22.94 -11.63 -14.18
C SER A 277 -21.69 -10.81 -13.84
N ARG A 278 -21.15 -10.03 -14.80
CA ARG A 278 -20.03 -9.10 -14.54
C ARG A 278 -20.39 -8.01 -13.53
N PHE A 279 -21.69 -7.76 -13.32
CA PHE A 279 -22.20 -6.96 -12.20
C PHE A 279 -21.62 -7.41 -10.85
N CYS A 280 -21.52 -8.72 -10.62
CA CYS A 280 -20.94 -9.30 -9.41
C CYS A 280 -19.42 -9.13 -9.38
N ALA A 281 -18.78 -9.37 -10.53
CA ALA A 281 -17.33 -9.50 -10.67
C ALA A 281 -16.53 -8.26 -10.26
N GLY A 282 -17.07 -7.06 -10.48
CA GLY A 282 -16.41 -5.81 -10.08
C GLY A 282 -16.23 -5.65 -8.56
N CYS A 283 -17.07 -6.32 -7.76
CA CYS A 283 -16.96 -6.33 -6.30
C CYS A 283 -16.32 -7.62 -5.77
N HIS A 284 -16.61 -8.77 -6.39
CA HIS A 284 -16.31 -10.09 -5.83
C HIS A 284 -15.10 -10.77 -6.46
N ASP A 285 -14.88 -10.59 -7.76
CA ASP A 285 -13.95 -11.39 -8.57
C ASP A 285 -12.91 -10.54 -9.34
N PRO A 286 -12.26 -9.54 -8.69
CA PRO A 286 -11.44 -8.56 -9.42
C PRO A 286 -10.30 -9.19 -10.21
N VAL A 287 -9.71 -10.29 -9.72
CA VAL A 287 -8.57 -10.95 -10.38
C VAL A 287 -8.97 -11.57 -11.73
N PRO A 288 -9.91 -12.53 -11.82
CA PRO A 288 -10.35 -13.05 -13.12
C PRO A 288 -11.10 -11.99 -13.94
N PHE A 289 -11.73 -11.00 -13.30
CA PHE A 289 -12.48 -9.96 -14.02
C PHE A 289 -11.57 -9.01 -14.79
N PHE A 290 -10.62 -8.37 -14.10
CA PHE A 290 -9.66 -7.46 -14.74
C PHE A 290 -8.57 -8.20 -15.52
N GLY A 291 -8.34 -9.49 -15.24
CA GLY A 291 -7.47 -10.36 -16.03
C GLY A 291 -8.09 -10.88 -17.33
N GLY A 292 -9.42 -10.77 -17.49
CA GLY A 292 -10.14 -11.19 -18.69
C GLY A 292 -10.61 -12.66 -18.69
N ALA A 293 -10.38 -13.39 -17.60
CA ALA A 293 -10.77 -14.80 -17.46
C ALA A 293 -12.18 -15.02 -16.93
N PHE A 294 -12.86 -14.00 -16.41
CA PHE A 294 -14.18 -14.16 -15.76
C PHE A 294 -15.28 -14.69 -16.70
N ASP A 295 -15.19 -14.38 -17.99
CA ASP A 295 -16.13 -14.86 -19.01
C ASP A 295 -15.73 -16.22 -19.61
N ASP A 296 -14.62 -16.81 -19.17
CA ASP A 296 -14.15 -18.10 -19.68
C ASP A 296 -15.16 -19.21 -19.32
N PRO A 297 -15.67 -19.98 -20.32
CA PRO A 297 -16.61 -21.08 -20.09
C PRO A 297 -16.10 -22.14 -19.11
N ARG A 298 -14.78 -22.25 -18.88
CA ARG A 298 -14.21 -23.16 -17.88
C ARG A 298 -14.79 -22.94 -16.48
N PHE A 299 -15.26 -21.73 -16.14
CA PHE A 299 -15.87 -21.46 -14.84
C PHE A 299 -17.29 -22.00 -14.72
N ASP A 300 -17.93 -22.36 -15.82
CA ASP A 300 -19.26 -22.97 -15.87
C ASP A 300 -19.20 -24.50 -16.08
N ASP A 301 -18.01 -25.03 -16.35
CA ASP A 301 -17.78 -26.46 -16.59
C ASP A 301 -17.79 -27.24 -15.25
N PRO A 302 -18.73 -28.18 -15.05
CA PRO A 302 -18.79 -28.99 -13.83
C PRO A 302 -17.56 -29.89 -13.62
N ASP A 303 -16.82 -30.21 -14.69
CA ASP A 303 -15.60 -31.00 -14.63
C ASP A 303 -14.35 -30.15 -14.31
N TYR A 304 -14.47 -28.81 -14.34
CA TYR A 304 -13.39 -27.91 -13.99
C TYR A 304 -13.27 -27.71 -12.47
N ASP A 305 -12.08 -27.99 -11.93
CA ASP A 305 -11.80 -27.83 -10.52
C ASP A 305 -11.50 -26.37 -10.15
N LEU A 306 -12.56 -25.60 -9.89
CA LEU A 306 -12.49 -24.21 -9.41
C LEU A 306 -11.69 -24.05 -8.11
N ALA A 307 -11.52 -25.11 -7.31
CA ALA A 307 -10.71 -25.06 -6.10
C ALA A 307 -9.20 -25.02 -6.40
N LYS A 308 -8.78 -25.45 -7.59
CA LYS A 308 -7.38 -25.37 -8.06
C LYS A 308 -7.09 -24.16 -8.93
N ASP A 309 -8.11 -23.43 -9.38
CA ASP A 309 -7.90 -22.23 -10.19
C ASP A 309 -7.42 -21.04 -9.33
N PRO A 310 -6.21 -20.51 -9.56
CA PRO A 310 -5.65 -19.46 -8.72
C PRO A 310 -6.44 -18.15 -8.78
N THR A 311 -7.08 -17.84 -9.91
CA THR A 311 -7.86 -16.61 -10.09
C THR A 311 -9.22 -16.73 -9.42
N ALA A 312 -9.89 -17.87 -9.54
CA ALA A 312 -11.15 -18.16 -8.87
C ALA A 312 -10.99 -18.21 -7.34
N GLN A 313 -9.81 -18.61 -6.87
CA GLN A 313 -9.49 -18.65 -5.44
C GLN A 313 -8.95 -17.33 -4.88
N ALA A 314 -8.72 -16.29 -5.67
CA ALA A 314 -8.00 -15.10 -5.23
C ALA A 314 -8.83 -14.15 -4.34
N GLY A 315 -10.12 -13.97 -4.67
CA GLY A 315 -10.97 -12.98 -3.99
C GLY A 315 -10.52 -11.53 -4.24
N ILE A 316 -10.85 -10.64 -3.30
CA ILE A 316 -10.32 -9.27 -3.24
C ILE A 316 -8.93 -9.32 -2.59
N THR A 317 -7.91 -9.19 -3.42
CA THR A 317 -6.49 -9.21 -3.04
C THR A 317 -6.00 -7.87 -2.49
N CYS A 318 -4.78 -7.87 -1.93
CA CYS A 318 -4.10 -6.64 -1.51
C CYS A 318 -4.02 -5.65 -2.68
N THR A 319 -3.61 -6.13 -3.86
CA THR A 319 -3.51 -5.30 -5.06
C THR A 319 -4.89 -4.84 -5.54
N ALA A 320 -5.92 -5.70 -5.53
CA ALA A 320 -7.25 -5.33 -6.00
C ALA A 320 -7.81 -4.12 -5.24
N CYS A 321 -7.63 -4.05 -3.92
CA CYS A 321 -8.01 -2.87 -3.14
C CYS A 321 -7.03 -1.70 -3.32
N HIS A 322 -5.72 -1.95 -3.16
CA HIS A 322 -4.74 -0.88 -3.06
C HIS A 322 -4.31 -0.27 -4.42
N ALA A 323 -4.66 -0.92 -5.53
CA ALA A 323 -4.43 -0.41 -6.88
C ALA A 323 -5.56 0.50 -7.40
N ILE A 324 -6.68 0.60 -6.68
CA ILE A 324 -7.73 1.59 -6.99
C ILE A 324 -7.11 3.00 -6.91
N THR A 325 -7.33 3.81 -7.94
CA THR A 325 -6.79 5.17 -8.06
C THR A 325 -7.85 6.24 -8.01
N HIS A 326 -9.08 5.91 -8.39
CA HIS A 326 -10.17 6.86 -8.45
C HIS A 326 -11.49 6.24 -8.01
N LEU A 327 -12.29 7.02 -7.29
CA LEU A 327 -13.69 6.72 -7.03
C LEU A 327 -14.49 7.55 -8.04
N ASN A 328 -15.16 6.91 -8.98
CA ASN A 328 -15.77 7.61 -10.11
C ASN A 328 -17.08 8.29 -9.67
N SER A 329 -17.80 7.70 -8.70
CA SER A 329 -19.00 8.28 -8.10
C SER A 329 -19.37 7.64 -6.75
N ARG A 330 -20.47 8.10 -6.16
CA ARG A 330 -21.13 7.50 -4.99
C ARG A 330 -22.31 6.58 -5.35
N ARG A 331 -22.37 6.08 -6.60
CA ARG A 331 -23.48 5.24 -7.08
C ARG A 331 -23.42 3.80 -6.56
N GLY A 332 -22.22 3.31 -6.24
CA GLY A 332 -22.01 1.90 -5.92
C GLY A 332 -21.71 1.05 -7.16
N ASN A 333 -21.96 -0.27 -7.10
CA ASN A 333 -21.74 -1.23 -8.22
C ASN A 333 -20.29 -1.23 -8.76
N ALA A 334 -19.31 -1.15 -7.87
CA ALA A 334 -17.88 -1.09 -8.16
C ALA A 334 -17.47 0.13 -9.01
N ASP A 335 -18.12 1.29 -8.85
CA ASP A 335 -17.81 2.50 -9.63
C ASP A 335 -16.47 3.16 -9.21
N TYR A 336 -15.38 2.50 -9.55
CA TYR A 336 -14.01 2.90 -9.32
C TYR A 336 -13.14 2.66 -10.56
N THR A 337 -11.99 3.32 -10.59
CA THR A 337 -10.93 3.06 -11.57
C THR A 337 -9.75 2.39 -10.89
N ILE A 338 -9.29 1.28 -11.47
CA ILE A 338 -8.09 0.53 -11.05
C ILE A 338 -7.00 0.65 -12.13
N GLU A 339 -5.73 0.67 -11.73
CA GLU A 339 -4.59 0.68 -12.65
C GLU A 339 -3.60 -0.43 -12.32
N GLU A 340 -2.78 -0.85 -13.29
CA GLU A 340 -1.64 -1.72 -12.99
C GLU A 340 -0.59 -0.94 -12.16
N PRO A 341 -0.39 -1.29 -10.87
CA PRO A 341 0.54 -0.55 -10.02
C PRO A 341 1.98 -0.71 -10.53
N ILE A 342 2.74 0.39 -10.45
CA ILE A 342 4.17 0.36 -10.79
C ILE A 342 4.93 -0.36 -9.67
N HIS A 343 5.53 -1.48 -10.03
CA HIS A 343 6.36 -2.28 -9.15
C HIS A 343 7.83 -1.89 -9.22
N TYR A 344 8.56 -2.16 -8.14
CA TYR A 344 10.01 -2.07 -8.14
C TYR A 344 10.60 -3.18 -9.05
N PRO A 345 11.80 -2.94 -9.64
CA PRO A 345 12.51 -3.93 -10.44
C PRO A 345 12.58 -5.28 -9.75
N PHE A 346 12.46 -6.35 -10.54
CA PHE A 346 12.58 -7.74 -10.08
C PHE A 346 11.51 -8.25 -9.13
N THR A 347 10.36 -7.58 -9.02
CA THR A 347 9.22 -8.05 -8.21
C THR A 347 8.82 -9.49 -8.56
N PHE A 348 8.77 -9.82 -9.86
CA PHE A 348 8.39 -11.15 -10.36
C PHE A 348 9.59 -12.04 -10.70
N SER A 349 10.78 -11.79 -10.14
CA SER A 349 11.96 -12.59 -10.44
C SER A 349 11.99 -13.89 -9.62
N ASP A 350 12.35 -15.00 -10.25
CA ASP A 350 12.60 -16.28 -9.55
C ASP A 350 13.97 -16.31 -8.84
N SER A 351 14.86 -15.37 -9.16
CA SER A 351 16.17 -15.28 -8.52
C SER A 351 16.07 -14.71 -7.11
N ARG A 352 16.48 -15.51 -6.12
CA ARG A 352 16.55 -15.07 -4.71
C ARG A 352 17.36 -13.78 -4.53
N PHE A 353 18.44 -13.64 -5.28
CA PHE A 353 19.26 -12.43 -5.24
C PHE A 353 18.50 -11.22 -5.78
N LEU A 354 17.80 -11.35 -6.92
CA LEU A 354 17.06 -10.24 -7.50
C LEU A 354 15.81 -9.87 -6.68
N GLN A 355 15.15 -10.84 -6.03
CA GLN A 355 14.11 -10.54 -5.03
C GLN A 355 14.67 -9.82 -3.80
N TRP A 356 15.87 -10.19 -3.34
CA TRP A 356 16.54 -9.43 -2.28
C TRP A 356 16.82 -7.99 -2.72
N VAL A 357 17.32 -7.77 -3.94
CA VAL A 357 17.52 -6.43 -4.52
C VAL A 357 16.20 -5.64 -4.55
N ASN A 358 15.12 -6.28 -4.99
CA ASN A 358 13.78 -5.68 -4.98
C ASN A 358 13.38 -5.19 -3.57
N ARG A 359 13.49 -6.04 -2.55
CA ARG A 359 13.18 -5.67 -1.16
C ARG A 359 14.04 -4.51 -0.67
N GLN A 360 15.33 -4.48 -1.01
CA GLN A 360 16.21 -3.37 -0.65
C GLN A 360 15.78 -2.06 -1.32
N LEU A 361 15.35 -2.09 -2.58
CA LEU A 361 14.84 -0.90 -3.27
C LEU A 361 13.58 -0.35 -2.59
N VAL A 362 12.63 -1.22 -2.23
CA VAL A 362 11.41 -0.84 -1.50
C VAL A 362 11.77 -0.22 -0.15
N ARG A 363 12.66 -0.84 0.63
CA ARG A 363 13.07 -0.37 1.96
C ARG A 363 13.88 0.92 1.93
N SER A 364 14.69 1.12 0.89
CA SER A 364 15.47 2.35 0.67
C SER A 364 14.57 3.54 0.34
N LYS A 365 13.53 3.34 -0.48
CA LYS A 365 12.59 4.40 -0.89
C LYS A 365 11.11 4.03 -0.68
N PRO A 366 10.65 3.83 0.57
CA PRO A 366 9.28 3.40 0.85
C PRO A 366 8.22 4.45 0.49
N ALA A 367 8.62 5.70 0.23
CA ALA A 367 7.71 6.77 -0.15
C ALA A 367 6.99 6.49 -1.48
N PHE A 368 7.68 5.91 -2.46
CA PHE A 368 7.05 5.52 -3.74
C PHE A 368 6.04 4.40 -3.53
N HIS A 369 6.45 3.33 -2.82
CA HIS A 369 5.56 2.23 -2.46
C HIS A 369 4.30 2.71 -1.74
N LYS A 370 4.45 3.59 -0.73
CA LYS A 370 3.33 4.22 -0.03
C LYS A 370 2.42 5.01 -0.98
N LYS A 371 2.97 5.79 -1.91
CA LYS A 371 2.17 6.57 -2.86
C LYS A 371 1.40 5.68 -3.83
N THR A 372 2.00 4.57 -4.26
CA THR A 372 1.39 3.58 -5.16
C THR A 372 0.23 2.84 -4.49
N PHE A 373 0.38 2.42 -3.23
CA PHE A 373 -0.61 1.54 -2.56
C PHE A 373 -1.50 2.25 -1.53
N LEU A 374 -1.15 3.43 -1.04
CA LEU A 374 -1.91 4.15 0.00
C LEU A 374 -2.27 5.58 -0.44
N LYS A 375 -3.34 5.67 -1.24
CA LYS A 375 -3.99 6.93 -1.63
C LYS A 375 -4.95 7.44 -0.55
N ASP A 376 -5.29 8.73 -0.59
CA ASP A 376 -6.21 9.34 0.40
C ASP A 376 -7.64 8.79 0.34
N LEU A 377 -8.08 8.30 -0.83
CA LEU A 377 -9.38 7.64 -1.00
C LEU A 377 -9.62 6.50 0.00
N HIS A 378 -8.58 5.75 0.38
CA HIS A 378 -8.70 4.62 1.33
C HIS A 378 -9.13 5.06 2.74
N LYS A 379 -9.07 6.36 3.04
CA LYS A 379 -9.46 6.92 4.35
C LYS A 379 -10.93 7.35 4.38
N THR A 380 -11.63 7.34 3.25
CA THR A 380 -12.99 7.88 3.13
C THR A 380 -14.03 6.74 3.13
N PRO A 381 -15.26 7.01 3.61
CA PRO A 381 -16.34 6.02 3.54
C PRO A 381 -16.77 5.70 2.09
N GLU A 382 -16.55 6.63 1.15
CA GLU A 382 -16.83 6.42 -0.28
C GLU A 382 -16.03 5.27 -0.89
N PHE A 383 -14.81 5.01 -0.41
CA PHE A 383 -14.04 3.86 -0.89
C PHE A 383 -14.78 2.55 -0.65
N CYS A 384 -15.26 2.32 0.57
CA CYS A 384 -16.07 1.16 0.90
C CYS A 384 -17.41 1.17 0.16
N ALA A 385 -17.99 2.36 -0.08
CA ALA A 385 -19.28 2.51 -0.76
C ALA A 385 -19.25 2.02 -2.21
N THR A 386 -18.09 1.93 -2.84
CA THR A 386 -18.00 1.39 -4.22
C THR A 386 -18.56 -0.03 -4.30
N CYS A 387 -18.33 -0.86 -3.28
CA CYS A 387 -18.86 -2.23 -3.20
C CYS A 387 -20.03 -2.38 -2.20
N HIS A 388 -20.05 -1.59 -1.11
CA HIS A 388 -21.08 -1.64 -0.07
C HIS A 388 -22.29 -0.71 -0.32
N LYS A 389 -22.42 -0.26 -1.57
CA LYS A 389 -23.64 0.35 -2.11
C LYS A 389 -23.92 -0.30 -3.45
N VAL A 390 -25.14 -0.78 -3.63
CA VAL A 390 -25.52 -1.63 -4.74
C VAL A 390 -26.92 -1.25 -5.21
N HIS A 391 -27.13 -1.39 -6.51
CA HIS A 391 -28.44 -1.37 -7.15
C HIS A 391 -28.45 -2.36 -8.30
N LEU A 392 -29.62 -2.96 -8.57
CA LEU A 392 -29.82 -3.82 -9.73
C LEU A 392 -30.31 -2.95 -10.89
N PRO A 393 -29.49 -2.70 -11.92
CA PRO A 393 -29.93 -1.96 -13.09
C PRO A 393 -30.73 -2.87 -14.04
N GLU A 394 -31.42 -2.26 -15.01
CA GLU A 394 -32.28 -2.99 -15.97
C GLU A 394 -31.48 -4.00 -16.79
N GLU A 395 -30.22 -3.74 -17.05
CA GLU A 395 -29.34 -4.59 -17.84
C GLU A 395 -28.94 -5.87 -17.09
N VAL A 396 -29.20 -5.93 -15.77
CA VAL A 396 -29.05 -7.15 -14.97
C VAL A 396 -30.39 -7.89 -14.85
N ASN A 397 -31.50 -7.17 -14.61
CA ASN A 397 -32.78 -7.80 -14.22
C ASN A 397 -33.91 -7.76 -15.28
N ALA A 398 -33.71 -7.04 -16.40
CA ALA A 398 -34.68 -6.82 -17.48
C ALA A 398 -36.06 -6.28 -17.03
N TYR A 399 -36.12 -5.59 -15.89
CA TYR A 399 -37.37 -5.10 -15.29
C TYR A 399 -37.34 -3.59 -15.03
N LYS A 400 -36.59 -3.15 -14.02
CA LYS A 400 -36.41 -1.74 -13.66
C LYS A 400 -35.22 -1.59 -12.73
N TRP A 401 -34.80 -0.35 -12.51
CA TRP A 401 -33.85 -0.06 -11.44
C TRP A 401 -34.43 -0.47 -10.07
N LEU A 402 -33.71 -1.32 -9.32
CA LEU A 402 -34.07 -1.73 -7.96
C LEU A 402 -32.96 -1.38 -6.98
N ARG A 403 -33.32 -0.89 -5.80
CA ARG A 403 -32.37 -0.67 -4.71
C ARG A 403 -31.88 -2.02 -4.20
N GLY A 404 -30.57 -2.23 -4.24
CA GLY A 404 -29.90 -3.34 -3.57
C GLY A 404 -29.37 -2.92 -2.19
N GLN A 405 -28.36 -3.63 -1.72
CA GLN A 405 -27.68 -3.37 -0.45
C GLN A 405 -27.12 -1.94 -0.41
N ASN A 406 -27.29 -1.21 0.69
CA ASN A 406 -26.86 0.19 0.76
C ASN A 406 -26.45 0.60 2.17
N HIS A 407 -25.25 0.19 2.58
CA HIS A 407 -24.71 0.56 3.89
C HIS A 407 -24.29 2.02 3.94
N TYR A 408 -23.75 2.55 2.84
CA TYR A 408 -23.18 3.89 2.80
C TYR A 408 -24.20 4.98 3.09
N ASP A 409 -25.35 5.00 2.39
CA ASP A 409 -26.32 6.08 2.59
C ASP A 409 -26.94 5.99 3.99
N THR A 410 -27.25 4.79 4.47
CA THR A 410 -27.78 4.60 5.83
C THR A 410 -26.77 4.99 6.91
N TYR A 411 -25.48 4.68 6.69
CA TYR A 411 -24.39 5.15 7.53
C TYR A 411 -24.33 6.68 7.56
N GLN A 412 -24.34 7.30 6.38
CA GLN A 412 -24.26 8.75 6.25
C GLN A 412 -25.43 9.44 6.97
N LEU A 413 -26.64 8.89 6.88
CA LEU A 413 -27.84 9.41 7.53
C LEU A 413 -27.92 9.10 9.03
N SER A 414 -27.03 8.28 9.58
CA SER A 414 -27.02 7.98 11.02
C SER A 414 -26.28 9.02 11.85
N GLY A 415 -26.54 9.03 13.16
CA GLY A 415 -25.83 9.90 14.09
C GLY A 415 -24.39 9.44 14.31
N VAL A 416 -24.08 8.18 13.99
CA VAL A 416 -22.73 7.61 14.08
C VAL A 416 -21.77 8.27 13.11
N SER A 417 -22.22 8.62 11.89
CA SER A 417 -21.38 9.32 10.92
C SER A 417 -21.03 10.76 11.35
N GLY A 418 -21.84 11.33 12.25
CA GLY A 418 -21.80 12.74 12.63
C GLY A 418 -22.47 13.68 11.60
N HIS A 419 -23.12 13.14 10.55
CA HIS A 419 -23.79 13.93 9.52
C HIS A 419 -25.33 13.86 9.60
N GLY A 420 -25.89 12.80 10.17
CA GLY A 420 -27.33 12.56 10.16
C GLY A 420 -28.10 13.45 11.13
N VAL A 421 -28.62 14.58 10.64
CA VAL A 421 -29.36 15.60 11.43
C VAL A 421 -30.67 15.09 12.05
N GLU A 422 -31.31 14.10 11.44
CA GLU A 422 -32.58 13.50 11.90
C GLU A 422 -32.37 12.30 12.83
N SER A 423 -31.13 12.06 13.27
CA SER A 423 -30.84 10.87 14.07
C SER A 423 -31.39 10.98 15.48
N PHE A 424 -32.11 9.93 15.90
CA PHE A 424 -32.60 9.83 17.28
C PHE A 424 -31.48 9.55 18.29
N TYR A 425 -30.36 8.97 17.84
CA TYR A 425 -29.20 8.65 18.67
C TYR A 425 -27.91 9.15 18.05
N TYR A 426 -27.09 9.81 18.86
CA TYR A 426 -25.72 10.18 18.53
C TYR A 426 -24.77 9.54 19.54
N PRO A 427 -23.72 8.82 19.09
CA PRO A 427 -22.69 8.39 20.00
C PRO A 427 -21.93 9.61 20.55
N PRO A 428 -21.30 9.51 21.74
CA PRO A 428 -20.49 10.59 22.30
C PRO A 428 -19.38 11.07 21.37
N LYS A 429 -18.89 10.18 20.49
CA LYS A 429 -17.91 10.48 19.45
C LYS A 429 -18.37 9.90 18.12
N ALA A 430 -18.51 10.77 17.13
CA ALA A 430 -18.80 10.36 15.76
C ALA A 430 -17.63 9.57 15.16
N THR A 431 -17.96 8.63 14.28
CA THR A 431 -17.02 7.85 13.49
C THR A 431 -17.24 8.17 12.02
N HIS A 432 -16.38 9.00 11.43
CA HIS A 432 -16.55 9.56 10.08
C HIS A 432 -16.13 8.62 8.93
N LYS A 433 -15.75 7.37 9.21
CA LYS A 433 -15.28 6.41 8.20
C LYS A 433 -15.57 4.97 8.59
N CYS A 434 -15.90 4.13 7.61
CA CYS A 434 -16.20 2.70 7.81
C CYS A 434 -15.03 1.95 8.46
N ALA A 435 -13.80 2.24 8.01
CA ALA A 435 -12.56 1.68 8.55
C ALA A 435 -12.33 2.01 10.05
N GLY A 436 -13.05 3.00 10.61
CA GLY A 436 -12.99 3.30 12.04
C GLY A 436 -13.51 2.15 12.91
N CYS A 437 -14.51 1.40 12.43
CA CYS A 437 -15.06 0.23 13.11
C CYS A 437 -14.56 -1.09 12.52
N HIS A 438 -14.47 -1.18 11.19
CA HIS A 438 -14.19 -2.44 10.49
C HIS A 438 -12.70 -2.72 10.25
N MET A 439 -11.80 -1.77 10.57
CA MET A 439 -10.35 -1.96 10.48
C MET A 439 -9.66 -1.46 11.75
N PRO A 440 -9.97 -2.07 12.92
CA PRO A 440 -9.41 -1.65 14.21
C PRO A 440 -7.88 -1.78 14.21
N LEU A 441 -7.24 -1.12 15.18
CA LEU A 441 -5.78 -1.12 15.28
C LEU A 441 -5.28 -2.30 16.12
N ASP A 442 -4.35 -3.07 15.55
CA ASP A 442 -3.66 -4.17 16.25
C ASP A 442 -2.16 -3.84 16.43
N PRO A 443 -1.57 -4.13 17.61
CA PRO A 443 -0.12 -4.04 17.80
C PRO A 443 0.65 -4.85 16.75
N SER A 444 1.72 -4.28 16.21
CA SER A 444 2.55 -4.95 15.20
C SER A 444 3.95 -4.34 15.11
N GLU A 445 4.92 -5.18 14.80
CA GLU A 445 6.32 -4.82 14.57
C GLU A 445 6.68 -4.74 13.08
N GLU A 446 5.69 -4.89 12.20
CA GLU A 446 5.86 -4.74 10.76
C GLU A 446 6.56 -3.44 10.38
N PHE A 447 7.27 -3.46 9.24
CA PHE A 447 7.99 -2.29 8.74
C PHE A 447 7.07 -1.06 8.54
N GLY A 448 5.81 -1.30 8.17
CA GLY A 448 4.80 -0.26 7.97
C GLY A 448 4.06 0.19 9.24
N ALA A 449 4.29 -0.46 10.38
CA ALA A 449 3.57 -0.17 11.63
C ALA A 449 3.97 1.21 12.19
N ARG A 450 3.00 1.92 12.75
CA ARG A 450 3.19 3.27 13.32
C ARG A 450 2.45 3.41 14.64
N ASP A 451 2.91 4.34 15.47
CA ASP A 451 2.17 4.75 16.65
C ASP A 451 1.03 5.68 16.22
N PHE A 452 -0.21 5.18 16.32
CA PHE A 452 -1.41 5.90 15.89
C PHE A 452 -2.00 6.79 16.99
N ASP A 453 -1.67 6.53 18.26
CA ASP A 453 -2.29 7.14 19.43
C ASP A 453 -1.29 7.74 20.43
N GLY A 454 0.00 7.76 20.10
CA GLY A 454 1.05 8.36 20.92
C GLY A 454 1.45 7.52 22.12
N THR A 455 1.08 6.23 22.13
CA THR A 455 1.31 5.32 23.27
C THR A 455 2.70 4.68 23.26
N GLY A 456 3.49 4.91 22.23
CA GLY A 456 4.76 4.22 21.97
C GLY A 456 4.59 2.83 21.35
N VAL A 457 3.37 2.30 21.28
CA VAL A 457 3.08 0.98 20.68
C VAL A 457 2.74 1.15 19.20
N ARG A 458 3.55 0.56 18.34
CA ARG A 458 3.29 0.55 16.89
C ARG A 458 2.18 -0.42 16.55
N LYS A 459 1.30 0.02 15.64
CA LYS A 459 0.08 -0.70 15.25
C LYS A 459 -0.08 -0.70 13.74
N VAL A 460 -0.92 -1.61 13.27
CA VAL A 460 -1.44 -1.70 11.90
C VAL A 460 -2.96 -1.77 11.93
N HIS A 461 -3.60 -1.49 10.79
CA HIS A 461 -5.03 -1.73 10.65
C HIS A 461 -5.27 -3.23 10.43
N ASN A 462 -6.16 -3.82 11.22
CA ASN A 462 -6.62 -5.19 11.05
C ASN A 462 -7.43 -5.31 9.74
N HIS A 463 -7.15 -6.35 8.95
CA HIS A 463 -7.78 -6.61 7.65
C HIS A 463 -8.72 -7.84 7.69
N GLN A 464 -9.20 -8.26 8.85
CA GLN A 464 -10.22 -9.31 8.98
C GLN A 464 -11.61 -8.79 8.61
N PHE A 465 -11.87 -7.49 8.76
CA PHE A 465 -13.16 -6.84 8.50
C PHE A 465 -14.31 -7.47 9.32
N THR A 466 -14.10 -7.61 10.63
CA THR A 466 -15.08 -8.26 11.54
C THR A 466 -16.48 -7.66 11.39
N ALA A 467 -17.46 -8.54 11.19
CA ALA A 467 -18.87 -8.24 10.99
C ALA A 467 -19.77 -9.39 11.52
N ALA A 468 -21.04 -9.46 11.08
CA ALA A 468 -22.01 -10.44 11.58
C ALA A 468 -21.85 -11.87 11.04
N ASN A 469 -21.13 -12.06 9.93
CA ASN A 469 -21.00 -13.38 9.30
C ASN A 469 -20.05 -14.29 10.09
N THR A 470 -20.61 -15.26 10.81
CA THR A 470 -19.87 -16.34 11.47
C THR A 470 -20.06 -17.70 10.81
N ALA A 471 -20.94 -17.77 9.80
CA ALA A 471 -21.29 -18.99 9.09
C ALA A 471 -20.18 -19.41 8.12
N VAL A 472 -19.69 -18.51 7.26
CA VAL A 472 -18.65 -18.87 6.29
C VAL A 472 -17.34 -19.31 6.96
N PRO A 473 -16.81 -18.62 8.00
CA PRO A 473 -15.66 -19.11 8.74
C PRO A 473 -15.85 -20.54 9.29
N HIS A 474 -17.06 -20.88 9.72
CA HIS A 474 -17.37 -22.25 10.18
C HIS A 474 -17.42 -23.25 9.02
N LEU A 475 -18.10 -22.93 7.91
CA LEU A 475 -18.25 -23.80 6.74
C LEU A 475 -16.91 -24.18 6.10
N VAL A 476 -15.94 -23.25 6.09
CA VAL A 476 -14.63 -23.47 5.47
C VAL A 476 -13.53 -23.83 6.49
N GLY A 477 -13.91 -24.14 7.73
CA GLY A 477 -12.98 -24.63 8.76
C GLY A 477 -11.91 -23.63 9.19
N MET A 478 -12.25 -22.33 9.26
CA MET A 478 -11.31 -21.32 9.75
C MET A 478 -10.99 -21.50 11.24
N PRO A 479 -9.82 -21.02 11.71
CA PRO A 479 -9.48 -21.06 13.13
C PRO A 479 -10.51 -20.38 14.03
N GLU A 480 -10.70 -20.91 15.24
CA GLU A 480 -11.73 -20.43 16.20
C GLU A 480 -11.61 -18.92 16.51
N TRP A 481 -10.39 -18.39 16.54
CA TRP A 481 -10.15 -16.97 16.83
C TRP A 481 -10.87 -16.03 15.85
N VAL A 482 -11.13 -16.48 14.61
CA VAL A 482 -11.85 -15.70 13.60
C VAL A 482 -13.26 -15.39 14.10
N ASN A 483 -14.02 -16.42 14.46
CA ASN A 483 -15.37 -16.28 14.99
C ASN A 483 -15.40 -15.66 16.40
N ALA A 484 -14.37 -15.88 17.22
CA ALA A 484 -14.24 -15.17 18.49
C ALA A 484 -14.14 -13.64 18.29
N ALA A 485 -13.38 -13.19 17.28
CA ALA A 485 -13.28 -11.76 16.94
C ALA A 485 -14.62 -11.19 16.44
N HIS A 486 -15.36 -11.93 15.59
CA HIS A 486 -16.71 -11.55 15.16
C HIS A 486 -17.68 -11.42 16.34
N ARG A 487 -17.71 -12.39 17.26
CA ARG A 487 -18.57 -12.34 18.46
C ARG A 487 -18.23 -11.14 19.34
N LYS A 488 -16.94 -10.93 19.61
CA LYS A 488 -16.45 -9.78 20.39
C LYS A 488 -16.85 -8.45 19.74
N PHE A 489 -16.79 -8.35 18.41
CA PHE A 489 -17.24 -7.16 17.68
C PHE A 489 -18.76 -6.90 17.84
N LEU A 490 -19.57 -7.96 17.88
CA LEU A 490 -21.03 -7.87 18.03
C LEU A 490 -21.50 -7.64 19.49
N GLU A 491 -20.62 -7.74 20.47
CA GLU A 491 -20.99 -7.55 21.88
C GLU A 491 -21.55 -6.15 22.18
N GLY A 492 -22.82 -6.14 22.60
CA GLY A 492 -23.54 -4.91 22.94
C GLY A 492 -23.78 -3.98 21.76
N VAL A 493 -23.80 -4.49 20.52
CA VAL A 493 -24.19 -3.70 19.34
C VAL A 493 -25.70 -3.45 19.27
N MET A 494 -26.48 -4.39 19.82
CA MET A 494 -27.93 -4.32 19.99
C MET A 494 -28.29 -4.19 21.47
N ARG A 495 -29.35 -3.45 21.78
CA ARG A 495 -29.99 -3.39 23.10
C ARG A 495 -31.46 -3.77 22.96
N VAL A 496 -31.93 -4.64 23.85
CA VAL A 496 -33.35 -4.99 24.01
C VAL A 496 -33.79 -4.47 25.37
N ASP A 497 -34.70 -3.50 25.37
CA ASP A 497 -35.28 -2.93 26.58
C ASP A 497 -36.72 -3.39 26.75
N LEU A 498 -36.98 -4.21 27.77
CA LEU A 498 -38.34 -4.48 28.21
C LEU A 498 -38.79 -3.31 29.10
N PHE A 499 -39.67 -2.46 28.58
CA PHE A 499 -40.06 -1.24 29.28
C PHE A 499 -41.45 -1.32 29.89
N GLY A 500 -42.29 -2.23 29.43
CA GLY A 500 -43.66 -2.37 29.92
C GLY A 500 -44.23 -3.78 29.78
N VAL A 501 -45.31 -4.02 30.51
CA VAL A 501 -46.15 -5.20 30.35
C VAL A 501 -47.62 -4.78 30.31
N ARG A 502 -48.40 -5.32 29.39
CA ARG A 502 -49.85 -5.10 29.31
C ARG A 502 -50.62 -6.29 29.85
N VAL A 503 -51.53 -6.03 30.79
CA VAL A 503 -52.43 -7.05 31.32
C VAL A 503 -53.48 -7.41 30.27
N GLY A 504 -53.77 -8.69 30.09
CA GLY A 504 -54.74 -9.21 29.11
C GLY A 504 -54.10 -9.76 27.83
N GLY A 505 -52.81 -9.47 27.59
CA GLY A 505 -52.09 -10.01 26.43
C GLY A 505 -52.43 -9.35 25.10
N THR A 506 -52.98 -8.14 25.12
CA THR A 506 -53.38 -7.38 23.92
C THR A 506 -52.81 -5.95 23.96
N ILE A 507 -52.77 -5.31 22.80
CA ILE A 507 -52.25 -3.93 22.65
C ILE A 507 -53.08 -2.89 23.41
N ASP A 508 -54.39 -3.13 23.60
CA ASP A 508 -55.29 -2.25 24.37
C ASP A 508 -55.27 -2.56 25.88
N GLY A 509 -54.53 -3.59 26.29
CA GLY A 509 -54.40 -3.97 27.69
C GLY A 509 -53.80 -2.85 28.54
N ARG A 510 -54.18 -2.81 29.82
CA ARG A 510 -53.66 -1.82 30.78
C ARG A 510 -52.13 -1.96 30.89
N LEU A 511 -51.41 -0.90 30.54
CA LEU A 511 -49.96 -0.83 30.57
C LEU A 511 -49.44 -0.64 32.00
N ALA A 512 -48.51 -1.50 32.41
CA ALA A 512 -47.65 -1.29 33.57
C ALA A 512 -46.23 -1.01 33.07
N ALA A 513 -45.82 0.26 33.14
CA ALA A 513 -44.52 0.77 32.75
C ALA A 513 -44.18 2.03 33.58
N PRO A 514 -42.89 2.35 33.82
CA PRO A 514 -41.72 1.55 33.46
C PRO A 514 -41.58 0.30 34.36
N LEU A 515 -40.97 -0.77 33.84
CA LEU A 515 -40.69 -1.99 34.64
C LEU A 515 -39.50 -1.86 35.62
N ARG A 516 -38.86 -0.68 35.69
CA ARG A 516 -37.74 -0.40 36.60
C ARG A 516 -37.93 0.98 37.25
N PRO A 517 -37.53 1.15 38.52
CA PRO A 517 -36.79 0.18 39.35
C PRO A 517 -37.65 -0.97 39.91
N GLU A 518 -38.97 -0.83 39.95
CA GLU A 518 -39.89 -1.83 40.50
C GLU A 518 -40.57 -2.65 39.40
N VAL A 519 -40.55 -3.98 39.54
CA VAL A 519 -41.17 -4.92 38.60
C VAL A 519 -42.54 -5.34 39.15
N PRO A 520 -43.63 -5.22 38.38
CA PRO A 520 -44.96 -5.61 38.85
C PRO A 520 -45.06 -7.12 39.06
N ALA A 521 -45.73 -7.53 40.14
CA ALA A 521 -46.11 -8.92 40.34
C ALA A 521 -47.15 -9.36 39.29
N LEU A 522 -46.83 -10.39 38.51
CA LEU A 522 -47.75 -10.99 37.54
C LEU A 522 -48.58 -12.07 38.23
N ARG A 523 -49.87 -12.16 37.88
CA ARG A 523 -50.79 -13.17 38.39
C ARG A 523 -50.65 -14.46 37.57
N PRO A 524 -50.45 -15.63 38.21
CA PRO A 524 -50.46 -16.92 37.51
C PRO A 524 -51.74 -17.12 36.68
N GLY A 525 -51.62 -17.74 35.51
CA GLY A 525 -52.74 -17.96 34.58
C GLY A 525 -53.19 -16.71 33.80
N GLY A 526 -52.64 -15.53 34.10
CA GLY A 526 -52.90 -14.30 33.34
C GLY A 526 -52.20 -14.28 31.99
N ARG A 527 -52.82 -13.63 31.00
CA ARG A 527 -52.18 -13.30 29.71
C ARG A 527 -51.51 -11.93 29.81
N TYR A 528 -50.30 -11.83 29.29
CA TYR A 528 -49.48 -10.62 29.33
C TYR A 528 -48.82 -10.38 27.99
N LEU A 529 -48.77 -9.12 27.56
CA LEU A 529 -48.02 -8.68 26.38
C LEU A 529 -46.81 -7.90 26.85
N LEU A 530 -45.61 -8.31 26.43
CA LEU A 530 -44.36 -7.63 26.76
C LEU A 530 -44.10 -6.53 25.74
N GLU A 531 -43.83 -5.33 26.25
CA GLU A 531 -43.46 -4.17 25.45
C GLU A 531 -41.93 -4.06 25.42
N ALA A 532 -41.36 -4.24 24.24
CA ALA A 532 -39.92 -4.27 24.01
C ALA A 532 -39.50 -3.20 23.01
N VAL A 533 -38.40 -2.50 23.30
CA VAL A 533 -37.69 -1.66 22.33
C VAL A 533 -36.39 -2.35 21.96
N VAL A 534 -36.21 -2.62 20.66
CA VAL A 534 -34.98 -3.19 20.12
C VAL A 534 -34.26 -2.11 19.31
N ARG A 535 -32.99 -1.85 19.63
CA ARG A 535 -32.23 -0.78 18.97
C ARG A 535 -30.76 -1.11 18.79
N THR A 536 -30.16 -0.64 17.69
CA THR A 536 -28.72 -0.59 17.51
C THR A 536 -28.14 0.55 18.37
N VAL A 537 -26.99 0.33 19.00
CA VAL A 537 -26.34 1.33 19.88
C VAL A 537 -24.90 1.63 19.49
N LYS A 538 -24.26 0.77 18.69
CA LYS A 538 -22.86 0.92 18.25
C LYS A 538 -22.66 0.83 16.74
N ILE A 539 -23.74 0.72 15.97
CA ILE A 539 -23.70 0.54 14.51
C ILE A 539 -24.33 1.76 13.84
N GLY A 540 -23.65 2.30 12.82
CA GLY A 540 -24.15 3.44 12.03
C GLY A 540 -25.10 3.07 10.90
N HIS A 541 -25.35 1.78 10.66
CA HIS A 541 -26.17 1.30 9.56
C HIS A 541 -27.10 0.17 10.08
N PRO A 542 -28.12 -0.24 9.32
CA PRO A 542 -29.02 -1.31 9.74
C PRO A 542 -28.31 -2.59 10.16
N PHE A 543 -28.92 -3.28 11.13
CA PHE A 543 -28.57 -4.62 11.55
C PHE A 543 -29.75 -5.56 11.29
N THR A 544 -29.60 -6.66 10.55
CA THR A 544 -28.46 -6.98 9.68
C THR A 544 -28.55 -6.21 8.36
N GLN A 545 -27.42 -5.94 7.73
CA GLN A 545 -27.37 -5.37 6.39
C GLN A 545 -26.26 -6.07 5.60
N GLY A 546 -26.42 -6.20 4.28
CA GLY A 546 -25.66 -7.12 3.44
C GLY A 546 -26.67 -7.91 2.62
N THR A 547 -26.55 -9.23 2.64
CA THR A 547 -27.54 -10.16 2.09
C THR A 547 -28.83 -10.18 2.94
N ALA A 548 -29.47 -9.03 3.09
CA ALA A 548 -30.69 -8.83 3.89
C ALA A 548 -31.92 -9.59 3.34
N ASP A 549 -31.81 -10.08 2.10
CA ASP A 549 -32.69 -11.04 1.45
C ASP A 549 -32.52 -12.49 1.96
N SER A 550 -31.45 -12.79 2.70
CA SER A 550 -31.18 -14.13 3.26
C SER A 550 -30.86 -14.16 4.75
N ASN A 551 -30.43 -13.04 5.35
CA ASN A 551 -30.13 -12.98 6.78
C ASN A 551 -31.40 -12.75 7.60
N GLU A 552 -31.66 -13.65 8.53
CA GLU A 552 -32.74 -13.52 9.50
C GLU A 552 -32.18 -13.14 10.88
N VAL A 553 -32.88 -12.25 11.58
CA VAL A 553 -32.62 -11.89 12.97
C VAL A 553 -33.89 -12.16 13.75
N TRP A 554 -33.78 -12.92 14.84
CA TRP A 554 -34.89 -13.18 15.74
C TRP A 554 -34.49 -12.87 17.18
N VAL A 555 -35.51 -12.62 18.01
CA VAL A 555 -35.37 -12.50 19.46
C VAL A 555 -36.03 -13.71 20.08
N GLU A 556 -35.24 -14.53 20.77
CA GLU A 556 -35.77 -15.65 21.55
C GLU A 556 -36.11 -15.16 22.97
N VAL A 557 -37.36 -15.32 23.38
CA VAL A 557 -37.85 -14.95 24.72
C VAL A 557 -38.24 -16.21 25.48
N ARG A 558 -37.61 -16.41 26.63
CA ARG A 558 -37.91 -17.53 27.55
C ARG A 558 -38.46 -16.96 28.86
N ALA A 559 -39.71 -17.24 29.17
CA ALA A 559 -40.31 -16.95 30.47
C ALA A 559 -40.09 -18.15 31.41
N ALA A 560 -39.98 -17.92 32.72
CA ALA A 560 -39.87 -19.00 33.69
C ALA A 560 -40.52 -18.60 35.03
N SER A 561 -41.07 -19.58 35.76
CA SER A 561 -41.63 -19.43 37.09
C SER A 561 -41.23 -20.62 37.98
N GLY A 562 -40.59 -20.36 39.13
CA GLY A 562 -40.19 -21.40 40.07
C GLY A 562 -39.26 -22.48 39.48
N GLY A 563 -38.41 -22.12 38.51
CA GLY A 563 -37.50 -23.05 37.83
C GLY A 563 -38.12 -23.84 36.66
N ARG A 564 -39.40 -23.63 36.36
CA ARG A 564 -40.07 -24.16 35.16
C ARG A 564 -40.12 -23.09 34.09
N VAL A 565 -39.92 -23.48 32.84
CA VAL A 565 -39.95 -22.60 31.66
C VAL A 565 -41.28 -22.70 30.98
#